data_AF-A0A916H1W6-F1
#
_entry.id   AF-A0A916H1W6-F1
#
_cell.length_a   1.000
_cell.length_b   1.000
_cell.length_c   1.000
_cell.angle_alpha   90.00
_cell.angle_beta   90.00
_cell.angle_gamma   90.00
#
_symmetry.space_group_name_H-M   'P 1'
#
loop_
_entity.id
_entity.type
_entity.pdbx_description
1 polymer ?
#
loop_
_entity_poly.entity_id
_entity_poly.type
_entity_poly.pdbx_seq_one_letter_code
_entity_poly.pdbx_strand_id
1 'polypeptide(L)'
;VPGPHDSWLVLRGIKTLHVRMDRHCENGKAVAEYLRAHPKVGKVLWCGFEDHPNHDVAKKQMRGFGGMMSFVLKEDSVDAAMEVLKKTKLFSLAESLGGVESLCGHPASMTHAAIPREERIKNGLADSLIRLSVGIEDAEDLIADLKQAIG
;
A
#
# COMPACT_ATOMS: atom_id res chain seq x y z
N VAL A 1 -15.77 -24.75 2.39
CA VAL A 1 -16.68 -24.19 1.35
C VAL A 1 -17.31 -22.94 1.95
N PRO A 2 -17.31 -21.77 1.26
CA PRO A 2 -17.87 -20.53 1.81
C PRO A 2 -19.36 -20.70 2.12
N GLY A 3 -19.85 -20.04 3.18
CA GLY A 3 -21.27 -20.05 3.51
C GLY A 3 -22.11 -19.34 2.44
N PRO A 4 -23.44 -19.56 2.41
CA PRO A 4 -24.32 -18.89 1.46
C PRO A 4 -24.33 -17.37 1.64
N HIS A 5 -24.21 -16.89 2.88
CA HIS A 5 -24.14 -15.46 3.18
C HIS A 5 -22.83 -14.82 2.68
N ASP A 6 -21.68 -15.46 2.90
CA ASP A 6 -20.38 -14.99 2.40
C ASP A 6 -20.39 -14.94 0.86
N SER A 7 -20.94 -15.98 0.23
CA SER A 7 -21.09 -16.06 -1.23
C SER A 7 -21.97 -14.93 -1.77
N TRP A 8 -23.05 -14.60 -1.08
CA TRP A 8 -23.92 -13.48 -1.43
C TRP A 8 -23.22 -12.12 -1.29
N LEU A 9 -22.44 -11.90 -0.22
CA LEU A 9 -21.67 -10.67 -0.03
C LEU A 9 -20.60 -10.48 -1.13
N VAL A 10 -19.88 -11.54 -1.50
CA VAL A 10 -18.91 -11.50 -2.60
C VAL A 10 -19.60 -11.21 -3.93
N LEU A 11 -20.73 -11.87 -4.21
CA LEU A 11 -21.52 -11.62 -5.42
C LEU A 11 -22.08 -10.19 -5.48
N ARG A 12 -22.39 -9.59 -4.33
CA ARG A 12 -22.75 -8.17 -4.24
C ARG A 12 -21.55 -7.28 -4.56
N GLY A 13 -20.38 -7.57 -3.99
CA GLY A 13 -19.16 -6.79 -4.18
C GLY A 13 -18.57 -6.85 -5.59
N ILE A 14 -18.69 -7.99 -6.28
CA ILE A 14 -18.12 -8.14 -7.64
C ILE A 14 -18.81 -7.25 -8.68
N LYS A 15 -20.07 -6.86 -8.45
CA LYS A 15 -20.83 -5.95 -9.34
C LYS A 15 -20.15 -4.59 -9.51
N THR A 16 -19.43 -4.13 -8.49
CA THR A 16 -18.70 -2.85 -8.52
C THR A 16 -17.19 -3.03 -8.67
N LEU A 17 -16.71 -4.25 -8.96
CA LEU A 17 -15.27 -4.52 -9.02
C LEU A 17 -14.56 -3.62 -10.04
N HIS A 18 -15.11 -3.47 -11.24
CA HIS A 18 -14.48 -2.67 -12.30
C HIS A 18 -14.29 -1.20 -11.89
N VAL A 19 -15.36 -0.51 -11.46
CA VAL A 19 -15.26 0.90 -11.02
C VAL A 19 -14.36 1.09 -9.80
N ARG A 20 -14.34 0.12 -8.87
CA ARG A 20 -13.43 0.18 -7.72
C ARG A 20 -11.98 0.03 -8.15
N MET A 21 -11.69 -0.93 -9.04
CA MET A 21 -10.34 -1.17 -9.52
C MET A 21 -9.80 0.00 -10.35
N ASP A 22 -10.63 0.65 -11.15
CA ASP A 22 -10.25 1.87 -11.88
C ASP A 22 -9.80 2.96 -10.89
N ARG A 23 -10.62 3.24 -9.88
CA ARG A 23 -10.29 4.24 -8.87
C ARG A 23 -9.08 3.86 -8.00
N HIS A 24 -8.93 2.59 -7.61
CA HIS A 24 -7.74 2.11 -6.92
C HIS A 24 -6.46 2.32 -7.74
N CYS A 25 -6.51 2.11 -9.07
CA CYS A 25 -5.35 2.32 -9.93
C CYS A 25 -5.03 3.81 -10.09
N GLU A 26 -6.04 4.66 -10.26
CA GLU A 26 -5.89 6.12 -10.31
C GLU A 26 -5.24 6.66 -9.03
N ASN A 27 -5.84 6.35 -7.88
CA ASN A 27 -5.33 6.77 -6.57
C ASN A 27 -3.96 6.17 -6.28
N GLY A 28 -3.75 4.89 -6.61
CA GLY A 28 -2.47 4.20 -6.46
C GLY A 28 -1.34 4.90 -7.20
N LYS A 29 -1.58 5.34 -8.43
CA LYS A 29 -0.59 6.13 -9.18
C LYS A 29 -0.27 7.46 -8.50
N ALA A 30 -1.30 8.22 -8.14
CA ALA A 30 -1.12 9.54 -7.52
C ALA A 30 -0.35 9.46 -6.19
N VAL A 31 -0.71 8.51 -5.32
CA VAL A 31 -0.03 8.27 -4.05
C VAL A 31 1.41 7.80 -4.27
N ALA A 32 1.66 6.90 -5.22
CA ALA A 32 3.00 6.42 -5.52
C ALA A 32 3.92 7.56 -6.00
N GLU A 33 3.45 8.40 -6.92
CA GLU A 33 4.19 9.55 -7.44
C GLU A 33 4.51 10.57 -6.33
N TYR A 34 3.53 10.87 -5.47
CA TYR A 34 3.72 11.72 -4.30
C TYR A 34 4.81 11.17 -3.36
N LEU A 35 4.70 9.89 -2.97
CA LEU A 35 5.66 9.24 -2.08
C LEU A 35 7.07 9.24 -2.68
N ARG A 36 7.21 9.00 -3.99
CA ARG A 36 8.52 8.98 -4.67
C ARG A 36 9.19 10.35 -4.67
N ALA A 37 8.41 11.44 -4.68
CA ALA A 37 8.92 12.81 -4.61
C ALA A 37 9.20 13.29 -3.17
N HIS A 38 8.79 12.53 -2.14
CA HIS A 38 8.84 12.98 -0.77
C HIS A 38 10.25 12.89 -0.15
N PRO A 39 10.79 13.96 0.48
CA PRO A 39 12.19 14.01 0.92
C PRO A 39 12.54 13.00 2.02
N LYS A 40 11.58 12.55 2.82
CA LYS A 40 11.78 11.53 3.87
C LYS A 40 11.58 10.09 3.40
N VAL A 41 11.06 9.89 2.18
CA VAL A 41 10.88 8.56 1.60
C VAL A 41 12.17 8.19 0.86
N GLY A 42 12.69 7.00 1.15
CA GLY A 42 13.91 6.48 0.55
C GLY A 42 13.64 5.70 -0.74
N LYS A 43 12.64 4.81 -0.71
CA LYS A 43 12.27 3.97 -1.85
C LYS A 43 10.78 3.71 -1.88
N VAL A 44 10.18 3.70 -3.07
CA VAL A 44 8.80 3.27 -3.29
C VAL A 44 8.80 2.04 -4.20
N LEU A 45 8.07 1.01 -3.80
CA LEU A 45 7.85 -0.23 -4.52
C LEU A 45 6.45 -0.23 -5.11
N TRP A 46 6.33 0.23 -6.35
CA TRP A 46 5.10 0.21 -7.13
C TRP A 46 5.43 -0.17 -8.59
N CYS A 47 4.70 -1.13 -9.14
CA CYS A 47 5.04 -1.72 -10.44
C CYS A 47 4.77 -0.81 -11.65
N GLY A 48 4.10 0.32 -11.44
CA GLY A 48 3.80 1.31 -12.48
C GLY A 48 4.92 2.28 -12.80
N PHE A 49 6.01 2.30 -12.02
CA PHE A 49 7.18 3.10 -12.38
C PHE A 49 8.00 2.43 -13.48
N GLU A 50 8.48 3.21 -14.45
CA GLU A 50 9.28 2.72 -15.58
C GLU A 50 10.62 2.12 -15.16
N ASP A 51 11.18 2.57 -14.03
CA ASP A 51 12.42 2.05 -13.43
C ASP A 51 12.19 0.82 -12.54
N HIS A 52 10.95 0.35 -12.39
CA HIS A 52 10.68 -0.89 -11.66
C HIS A 52 11.19 -2.10 -12.47
N PRO A 53 11.94 -3.06 -11.89
CA PRO A 53 12.55 -4.17 -12.63
C PRO A 53 11.57 -5.02 -13.46
N ASN A 54 10.32 -5.09 -13.00
CA ASN A 54 9.25 -5.83 -13.66
C ASN A 54 8.21 -4.92 -14.34
N HIS A 55 8.53 -3.65 -14.62
CA HIS A 55 7.59 -2.72 -15.27
C HIS A 55 7.10 -3.25 -16.62
N ASP A 56 8.01 -3.72 -17.48
CA ASP A 56 7.65 -4.24 -18.80
C ASP A 56 6.78 -5.50 -18.72
N VAL A 57 6.98 -6.33 -17.71
CA VAL A 57 6.15 -7.51 -17.44
C VAL A 57 4.77 -7.06 -16.96
N ALA A 58 4.72 -6.14 -16.00
CA ALA A 58 3.46 -5.57 -15.49
C ALA A 58 2.64 -4.92 -16.60
N LYS A 59 3.27 -4.10 -17.46
CA LYS A 59 2.63 -3.44 -18.60
C LYS A 59 2.06 -4.43 -19.64
N LYS A 60 2.72 -5.58 -19.84
CA LYS A 60 2.24 -6.63 -20.75
C LYS A 60 1.11 -7.47 -20.18
N GLN A 61 1.11 -7.72 -18.86
CA GLN A 61 0.19 -8.65 -18.21
C GLN A 61 -1.00 -7.98 -17.51
N MET A 62 -0.86 -6.73 -17.09
CA MET A 62 -1.84 -6.00 -16.27
C MET A 62 -2.51 -4.88 -17.08
N ARG A 63 -3.79 -4.61 -16.79
CA ARG A 63 -4.55 -3.50 -17.41
C ARG A 63 -4.40 -2.17 -16.67
N GLY A 64 -3.79 -2.21 -15.49
CA GLY A 64 -3.47 -1.11 -14.60
C GLY A 64 -2.57 -1.63 -13.48
N PHE A 65 -1.85 -0.76 -12.79
CA PHE A 65 -0.80 -1.15 -11.85
C PHE A 65 -1.29 -1.38 -10.39
N GLY A 66 -2.59 -1.22 -10.15
CA GLY A 66 -3.23 -1.46 -8.86
C GLY A 66 -2.99 -0.38 -7.81
N GLY A 67 -3.75 -0.47 -6.72
CA GLY A 67 -3.65 0.41 -5.54
C GLY A 67 -2.70 -0.12 -4.44
N MET A 68 -1.96 -1.20 -4.71
CA MET A 68 -1.03 -1.78 -3.75
C MET A 68 0.39 -1.25 -3.99
N MET A 69 1.03 -0.79 -2.92
CA MET A 69 2.44 -0.40 -2.95
C MET A 69 3.08 -0.55 -1.57
N SER A 70 4.39 -0.48 -1.53
CA SER A 70 5.14 -0.32 -0.28
C SER A 70 6.14 0.82 -0.40
N PHE A 71 6.53 1.43 0.71
CA PHE A 71 7.60 2.40 0.72
C PHE A 71 8.47 2.24 1.97
N VAL A 72 9.70 2.72 1.89
CA VAL A 72 10.71 2.66 2.95
C VAL A 72 11.13 4.09 3.28
N LEU A 73 11.24 4.43 4.56
CA LEU A 73 11.70 5.73 5.03
C LEU A 73 13.23 5.81 4.96
N LYS A 74 13.79 7.01 4.75
CA LYS A 74 15.25 7.20 4.72
C LYS A 74 15.94 6.89 6.05
N GLU A 75 15.26 7.15 7.15
CA GLU A 75 15.76 6.86 8.52
C GLU A 75 15.84 5.35 8.78
N ASP A 76 15.08 4.55 8.03
CA ASP A 76 14.98 3.10 8.13
C ASP A 76 14.93 2.51 9.54
N SER A 77 14.05 3.06 10.38
CA SER A 77 13.79 2.56 11.73
C SER A 77 12.33 2.14 11.91
N VAL A 78 12.12 1.13 12.77
CA VAL A 78 10.77 0.68 13.17
C VAL A 78 10.01 1.84 13.81
N ASP A 79 10.67 2.62 14.68
CA ASP A 79 10.05 3.74 15.38
C ASP A 79 9.57 4.82 14.40
N ALA A 80 10.37 5.17 13.39
CA ALA A 80 9.96 6.13 12.36
C ALA A 80 8.73 5.62 11.59
N ALA A 81 8.70 4.33 11.23
CA ALA A 81 7.52 3.76 10.57
C ALA A 81 6.29 3.79 11.47
N MET A 82 6.43 3.42 12.74
CA MET A 82 5.33 3.45 13.71
C MET A 82 4.82 4.87 13.95
N GLU A 83 5.67 5.88 13.96
CA GLU A 83 5.25 7.27 14.09
C GLU A 83 4.45 7.77 12.89
N VAL A 84 4.79 7.34 11.67
CA VAL A 84 3.96 7.62 10.48
C VAL A 84 2.59 6.95 10.62
N LEU A 85 2.55 5.65 10.95
CA LEU A 85 1.31 4.88 11.06
C LEU A 85 0.36 5.38 12.15
N LYS A 86 0.89 5.90 13.27
CA LYS A 86 0.06 6.50 14.33
C LYS A 86 -0.56 7.83 13.92
N LYS A 87 0.04 8.53 12.96
CA LYS A 87 -0.41 9.85 12.53
C LYS A 87 -1.41 9.79 11.38
N THR A 88 -1.45 8.71 10.60
CA THR A 88 -2.45 8.56 9.54
C THR A 88 -3.86 8.56 10.11
N LYS A 89 -4.77 9.25 9.43
CA LYS A 89 -6.18 9.41 9.85
C LYS A 89 -7.15 8.74 8.90
N LEU A 90 -6.80 8.67 7.61
CA LEU A 90 -7.59 8.00 6.58
C LEU A 90 -7.08 6.57 6.35
N PHE A 91 -5.76 6.39 6.32
CA PHE A 91 -5.18 5.05 6.30
C PHE A 91 -5.34 4.39 7.67
N SER A 92 -6.20 3.38 7.75
CA SER A 92 -6.40 2.58 8.96
C SER A 92 -5.30 1.52 9.10
N LEU A 93 -4.72 1.40 10.29
CA LEU A 93 -3.72 0.36 10.58
C LEU A 93 -4.41 -1.01 10.64
N ALA A 94 -4.23 -1.83 9.59
CA ALA A 94 -4.85 -3.15 9.49
C ALA A 94 -4.05 -4.12 8.60
N GLU A 95 -4.26 -5.42 8.82
CA GLU A 95 -3.54 -6.48 8.08
C GLU A 95 -4.08 -6.72 6.66
N SER A 96 -5.37 -6.46 6.43
CA SER A 96 -6.06 -6.76 5.16
C SER A 96 -5.72 -5.77 4.04
N LEU A 97 -6.33 -5.94 2.87
CA LEU A 97 -6.13 -5.12 1.66
C LEU A 97 -7.33 -5.22 0.70
N GLY A 98 -7.41 -4.28 -0.25
CA GLY A 98 -8.40 -4.28 -1.34
C GLY A 98 -9.83 -3.91 -0.94
N GLY A 99 -10.01 -3.42 0.28
CA GLY A 99 -11.23 -2.74 0.72
C GLY A 99 -11.43 -1.40 0.01
N VAL A 100 -12.62 -0.81 0.16
CA VAL A 100 -12.88 0.54 -0.37
C VAL A 100 -12.16 1.60 0.47
N GLU A 101 -11.96 1.28 1.73
CA GLU A 101 -11.17 2.01 2.71
C GLU A 101 -9.66 1.81 2.51
N SER A 102 -8.92 2.87 2.73
CA SER A 102 -7.46 2.87 2.71
C SER A 102 -6.88 2.20 3.96
N LEU A 103 -5.96 1.26 3.77
CA LEU A 103 -5.29 0.52 4.84
C LEU A 103 -3.78 0.69 4.76
N CYS A 104 -3.13 0.80 5.92
CA CYS A 104 -1.68 0.77 6.05
C CYS A 104 -1.26 -0.34 7.01
N GLY A 105 -0.02 -0.82 6.86
CA GLY A 105 0.53 -1.82 7.75
C GLY A 105 2.04 -1.82 7.74
N HIS A 106 2.63 -2.31 8.82
CA HIS A 106 4.08 -2.48 8.97
C HIS A 106 4.40 -3.97 9.00
N PRO A 107 4.81 -4.58 7.85
CA PRO A 107 5.01 -6.02 7.78
C PRO A 107 6.01 -6.52 8.82
N ALA A 108 7.05 -5.75 9.11
CA ALA A 108 8.11 -6.10 10.04
C ALA A 108 7.57 -6.36 11.47
N SER A 109 6.64 -5.56 11.99
CA SER A 109 6.08 -5.75 13.33
C SER A 109 4.72 -6.45 13.36
N MET A 110 4.16 -6.78 12.20
CA MET A 110 2.84 -7.40 12.08
C MET A 110 2.97 -8.76 11.38
N THR A 111 2.66 -8.82 10.08
CA THR A 111 2.54 -10.06 9.30
C THR A 111 3.83 -10.89 9.21
N HIS A 112 5.01 -10.28 9.42
CA HIS A 112 6.32 -10.93 9.33
C HIS A 112 7.10 -10.86 10.65
N ALA A 113 6.44 -10.55 11.77
CA ALA A 113 7.09 -10.42 13.09
C ALA A 113 7.78 -11.70 13.56
N ALA A 114 7.34 -12.87 13.09
CA ALA A 114 7.91 -14.17 13.43
C ALA A 114 9.23 -14.49 12.69
N ILE A 115 9.61 -13.71 11.66
CA ILE A 115 10.82 -13.95 10.86
C ILE A 115 11.99 -13.17 11.48
N PRO A 116 13.16 -13.81 11.71
CA PRO A 116 14.34 -13.13 12.24
C PRO A 116 14.72 -11.88 11.43
N ARG A 117 15.17 -10.83 12.13
CA ARG A 117 15.50 -9.54 11.51
C ARG A 117 16.47 -9.66 10.34
N GLU A 118 17.54 -10.43 10.48
CA GLU A 118 18.53 -10.63 9.43
C GLU A 118 17.94 -11.29 8.18
N GLU A 119 17.02 -12.24 8.36
CA GLU A 119 16.34 -12.93 7.26
C GLU A 119 15.32 -12.01 6.57
N ARG A 120 14.61 -11.15 7.32
CA ARG A 120 13.74 -10.11 6.74
C ARG A 120 14.53 -9.16 5.85
N ILE A 121 15.65 -8.62 6.35
CA ILE A 121 16.50 -7.69 5.59
C ILE A 121 17.06 -8.36 4.34
N LYS A 122 17.52 -9.62 4.44
CA LYS A 122 18.02 -10.39 3.29
C LYS A 122 16.97 -10.57 2.20
N ASN A 123 15.70 -10.68 2.57
CA ASN A 123 14.58 -10.80 1.65
C ASN A 123 13.98 -9.44 1.21
N GLY A 124 14.66 -8.32 1.53
CA GLY A 124 14.25 -6.98 1.13
C GLY A 124 13.18 -6.33 2.01
N LEU A 125 12.90 -6.91 3.18
CA LEU A 125 11.97 -6.34 4.16
C LEU A 125 12.77 -5.45 5.12
N ALA A 126 12.85 -4.16 4.75
CA ALA A 126 13.46 -3.11 5.54
C ALA A 126 12.68 -2.81 6.82
N ASP A 127 13.36 -2.27 7.84
CA ASP A 127 12.75 -2.05 9.16
C ASP A 127 11.70 -0.94 9.17
N SER A 128 11.72 -0.04 8.19
CA SER A 128 10.71 1.01 8.04
C SER A 128 9.69 0.75 6.91
N LEU A 129 9.65 -0.47 6.37
CA LEU A 129 8.79 -0.77 5.23
C LEU A 129 7.32 -0.66 5.64
N ILE A 130 6.60 0.28 5.02
CA ILE A 130 5.17 0.47 5.17
C ILE A 130 4.48 -0.01 3.90
N ARG A 131 3.48 -0.88 4.05
CA ARG A 131 2.60 -1.32 2.97
C ARG A 131 1.33 -0.47 2.97
N LEU A 132 0.95 0.04 1.80
CA LEU A 132 -0.32 0.73 1.59
C LEU A 132 -1.23 -0.13 0.69
N SER A 133 -2.49 -0.24 1.10
CA SER A 133 -3.62 -0.61 0.27
C SER A 133 -4.44 0.65 0.06
N VAL A 134 -4.21 1.34 -1.05
CA VAL A 134 -4.85 2.62 -1.37
C VAL A 134 -6.31 2.36 -1.75
N GLY A 135 -7.23 2.98 -1.02
CA GLY A 135 -8.68 2.88 -1.19
C GLY A 135 -9.22 3.71 -2.34
N ILE A 136 -10.53 3.99 -2.30
CA ILE A 136 -11.25 4.78 -3.32
C ILE A 136 -11.71 6.15 -2.81
N GLU A 137 -11.13 6.63 -1.72
CA GLU A 137 -11.30 8.01 -1.23
C GLU A 137 -10.80 9.05 -2.27
N ASP A 138 -11.00 10.32 -1.97
CA ASP A 138 -10.43 11.42 -2.74
C ASP A 138 -8.89 11.37 -2.71
N ALA A 139 -8.24 11.50 -3.88
CA ALA A 139 -6.81 11.29 -4.01
C ALA A 139 -6.00 12.36 -3.26
N GLU A 140 -6.48 13.60 -3.29
CA GLU A 140 -5.88 14.74 -2.62
C GLU A 140 -5.97 14.59 -1.10
N ASP A 141 -7.08 14.07 -0.58
CA ASP A 141 -7.25 13.76 0.85
C ASP A 141 -6.27 12.67 1.30
N LEU A 142 -6.09 11.61 0.51
CA LEU A 142 -5.13 10.54 0.80
C LEU A 142 -3.68 11.07 0.82
N ILE A 143 -3.33 11.90 -0.15
CA ILE A 143 -2.02 12.55 -0.21
C ILE A 143 -1.84 13.50 0.97
N ALA A 144 -2.86 14.28 1.34
CA ALA A 144 -2.81 15.19 2.47
C ALA A 144 -2.61 14.44 3.80
N ASP A 145 -3.25 13.29 3.98
CA ASP A 145 -3.06 12.44 5.16
C ASP A 145 -1.64 11.88 5.25
N LEU A 146 -1.09 11.38 4.13
CA LEU A 146 0.30 10.92 4.09
C LEU A 146 1.29 12.07 4.29
N LYS A 147 1.00 13.26 3.76
CA LYS A 147 1.83 14.46 3.95
C LYS A 147 1.92 14.89 5.40
N GLN A 148 0.79 14.94 6.10
CA GLN A 148 0.83 15.32 7.52
C GLN A 148 1.43 14.20 8.39
N ALA A 149 1.23 12.93 8.03
CA ALA A 149 1.76 11.80 8.79
C ALA A 149 3.29 11.63 8.67
N ILE A 150 3.84 11.78 7.46
CA ILE A 150 5.28 11.66 7.20
C ILE A 150 6.00 12.96 7.61
N GLY A 151 5.34 14.11 7.43
CA GLY A 151 5.85 15.47 7.70
C GLY A 151 7.11 15.82 6.92
#